data_AF-A0A183UGV1-F1
#
_entry.id   AF-A0A183UGV1-F1
#
_cell.length_a   1.000
_cell.length_b   1.000
_cell.length_c   1.000
_cell.angle_alpha   90.00
_cell.angle_beta   90.00
_cell.angle_gamma   90.00
#
_symmetry.space_group_name_H-M   'P 1'
#
loop_
_entity.id
_entity.type
_entity.pdbx_description
1 polymer ?
#
loop_
_entity_poly.entity_id
_entity_poly.type
_entity_poly.pdbx_seq_one_letter_code
_entity_poly.pdbx_strand_id
1 'polypeptide(L)'
;MGNASSTVTAGIKNQVDSRNNVIYKLGDVTGNGELALLAKEALRTNNLAPLDQRIVERIRPLLYNDGEGKMIPIEKVIAQRHKERTGNLFVMQGSGLKKFVCWHLNRRGAVGETLLHVCFLSGLPDHMKLLAHRLVHHFPKIINDFYLCDEYYGETALHMGIVSEDAEIVRFLLKNGADVSQRTCGNFFTCDDQKGSRTDSPDQEAVLLSRHTNYTG
;
A
#
# COMPACT_ATOMS: atom_id res chain seq x y z
N MET A 1 1.97 -24.87 -3.29
CA MET A 1 1.33 -24.11 -2.20
C MET A 1 2.26 -24.15 -1.00
N GLY A 2 3.15 -23.17 -0.90
CA GLY A 2 4.19 -23.12 0.14
C GLY A 2 3.56 -22.77 1.48
N ASN A 3 3.34 -23.78 2.31
CA ASN A 3 2.94 -23.63 3.69
C ASN A 3 4.20 -23.38 4.53
N ALA A 4 4.79 -22.20 4.38
CA ALA A 4 5.79 -21.69 5.31
C ALA A 4 5.03 -20.84 6.34
N SER A 5 5.15 -21.20 7.62
CA SER A 5 4.68 -20.41 8.76
C SER A 5 5.24 -18.98 8.63
N SER A 6 4.44 -18.09 8.05
CA SER A 6 4.95 -16.88 7.40
C SER A 6 4.73 -15.67 8.29
N THR A 7 5.69 -14.74 8.22
CA THR A 7 5.63 -13.33 8.61
C THR A 7 4.33 -12.61 8.21
N VAL A 8 3.55 -13.18 7.28
CA VAL A 8 2.14 -12.86 7.01
C VAL A 8 1.31 -12.79 8.31
N THR A 9 1.52 -13.70 9.27
CA THR A 9 0.85 -13.64 10.58
C THR A 9 1.27 -12.41 11.40
N ALA A 10 2.50 -11.92 11.29
CA ALA A 10 2.95 -10.72 11.97
C ALA A 10 2.37 -9.45 11.34
N GLY A 11 2.28 -9.38 10.01
CA GLY A 11 1.61 -8.29 9.28
C GLY A 11 0.12 -8.22 9.65
N ILE A 12 -0.59 -9.34 9.55
CA ILE A 12 -2.01 -9.45 9.97
C ILE A 12 -2.17 -9.10 11.44
N LYS A 13 -1.29 -9.60 12.33
CA LYS A 13 -1.33 -9.28 13.76
C LYS A 13 -1.13 -7.79 14.01
N ASN A 14 -0.18 -7.14 13.34
CA ASN A 14 0.06 -5.71 13.47
C ASN A 14 -1.13 -4.86 12.98
N GLN A 15 -1.81 -5.30 11.91
CA GLN A 15 -3.05 -4.68 11.44
C GLN A 15 -4.19 -4.83 12.46
N VAL A 16 -4.33 -6.03 13.06
CA VAL A 16 -5.34 -6.35 14.08
C VAL A 16 -5.09 -5.62 15.41
N ASP A 17 -3.83 -5.47 15.82
CA ASP A 17 -3.42 -4.82 17.08
C ASP A 17 -3.48 -3.28 16.96
N SER A 18 -3.48 -2.73 15.74
CA SER A 18 -3.47 -1.29 15.47
C SER A 18 -4.86 -0.67 15.31
N ARG A 19 -5.90 -1.16 16.01
CA ARG A 19 -7.31 -0.67 15.90
C ARG A 19 -7.49 0.84 16.08
N ASN A 20 -6.54 1.52 16.73
CA ASN A 20 -6.57 2.97 16.90
C ASN A 20 -6.14 3.76 15.67
N ASN A 21 -5.55 3.12 14.66
CA ASN A 21 -5.14 3.74 13.41
C ASN A 21 -6.36 4.31 12.66
N VAL A 22 -6.20 5.52 12.13
CA VAL A 22 -7.26 6.25 11.40
C VAL A 22 -7.75 5.45 10.18
N ILE A 23 -6.87 4.75 9.47
CA ILE A 23 -7.25 3.99 8.26
C ILE A 23 -8.23 2.87 8.59
N TYR A 24 -8.01 2.12 9.68
CA TYR A 24 -8.90 1.03 10.06
C TYR A 24 -10.22 1.53 10.63
N LYS A 25 -10.30 2.76 11.16
CA LYS A 25 -11.58 3.38 11.51
C LYS A 25 -12.39 3.77 10.26
N LEU A 26 -11.72 4.12 9.16
CA LEU A 26 -12.35 4.56 7.93
C LEU A 26 -12.82 3.41 7.04
N GLY A 27 -12.00 2.38 6.83
CA GLY A 27 -12.36 1.22 5.99
C GLY A 27 -12.72 -0.03 6.79
N ASP A 28 -12.00 -0.26 7.89
CA ASP A 28 -11.87 -1.53 8.62
C ASP A 28 -11.40 -2.69 7.71
N VAL A 29 -10.55 -3.57 8.22
CA VAL A 29 -10.08 -4.77 7.48
C VAL A 29 -11.21 -5.75 7.19
N THR A 30 -12.37 -5.60 7.84
CA THR A 30 -13.60 -6.35 7.56
C THR A 30 -14.58 -5.61 6.62
N GLY A 31 -14.25 -4.39 6.19
CA GLY A 31 -15.09 -3.57 5.31
C GLY A 31 -16.33 -2.96 6.00
N ASN A 32 -16.22 -2.67 7.30
CA ASN A 32 -17.29 -2.06 8.12
C ASN A 32 -16.88 -0.72 8.76
N GLY A 33 -15.79 -0.10 8.29
CA GLY A 33 -15.39 1.23 8.71
C GLY A 33 -16.34 2.32 8.24
N GLU A 34 -16.16 3.53 8.75
CA GLU A 34 -17.01 4.70 8.50
C GLU A 34 -17.34 4.92 7.01
N LEU A 35 -16.32 4.94 6.14
CA LEU A 35 -16.47 5.15 4.71
C LEU A 35 -17.03 3.91 4.00
N ALA A 36 -16.71 2.72 4.50
CA ALA A 36 -17.27 1.48 3.95
C ALA A 36 -18.79 1.38 4.20
N LEU A 37 -19.25 1.79 5.38
CA LEU A 37 -20.69 1.87 5.71
C LEU A 37 -21.39 2.93 4.84
N LEU A 38 -20.77 4.10 4.66
CA LEU A 38 -21.31 5.11 3.74
C LEU A 38 -21.37 4.61 2.29
N ALA A 39 -20.41 3.80 1.85
CA ALA A 39 -20.45 3.18 0.53
C ALA A 39 -21.58 2.15 0.40
N LYS A 40 -21.85 1.35 1.44
CA LYS A 40 -23.02 0.45 1.47
C LYS A 40 -24.32 1.24 1.35
N GLU A 41 -24.44 2.32 2.08
CA GLU A 41 -25.63 3.18 2.04
C GLU A 41 -25.78 3.90 0.70
N ALA A 42 -24.67 4.33 0.09
CA ALA A 42 -24.65 4.94 -1.23
C ALA A 42 -25.11 3.96 -2.32
N LEU A 43 -24.73 2.68 -2.25
CA LEU A 43 -25.25 1.65 -3.16
C LEU A 43 -26.76 1.43 -2.98
N ARG A 44 -27.26 1.46 -1.74
CA ARG A 44 -28.69 1.26 -1.45
C ARG A 44 -29.56 2.43 -1.90
N THR A 45 -29.07 3.65 -1.74
CA THR A 45 -29.83 4.89 -2.00
C THR A 45 -29.53 5.52 -3.35
N ASN A 46 -28.50 5.04 -4.04
CA ASN A 46 -27.92 5.66 -5.24
C ASN A 46 -27.50 7.13 -5.03
N ASN A 47 -27.18 7.52 -3.79
CA ASN A 47 -26.74 8.86 -3.44
C ASN A 47 -25.27 8.86 -2.99
N LEU A 48 -24.39 9.34 -3.85
CA LEU A 48 -22.95 9.39 -3.60
C LEU A 48 -22.51 10.61 -2.75
N ALA A 49 -23.36 11.64 -2.62
CA ALA A 49 -22.95 12.91 -2.03
C ALA A 49 -22.43 12.80 -0.57
N PRO A 50 -23.08 12.04 0.34
CA PRO A 50 -22.58 11.87 1.70
C PRO A 50 -21.22 11.16 1.75
N LEU A 51 -21.04 10.15 0.89
CA LEU A 51 -19.79 9.41 0.78
C LEU A 51 -18.67 10.32 0.26
N ASP A 52 -18.93 11.05 -0.82
CA ASP A 52 -17.96 11.95 -1.45
C ASP A 52 -17.50 13.06 -0.51
N GLN A 53 -18.47 13.71 0.16
CA GLN A 53 -18.16 14.74 1.14
C GLN A 53 -17.26 14.18 2.26
N ARG A 54 -17.59 12.99 2.79
CA ARG A 54 -16.81 12.38 3.86
C ARG A 54 -15.45 11.88 3.40
N ILE A 55 -15.31 11.41 2.16
CA ILE A 55 -14.02 11.07 1.55
C ILE A 55 -13.12 12.32 1.56
N VAL A 56 -13.61 13.44 1.05
CA VAL A 56 -12.82 14.67 1.00
C VAL A 56 -12.42 15.15 2.41
N GLU A 57 -13.36 15.14 3.35
CA GLU A 57 -13.15 15.57 4.73
C GLU A 57 -12.10 14.72 5.46
N ARG A 58 -12.14 13.39 5.29
CA ARG A 58 -11.33 12.46 6.10
C ARG A 58 -10.01 12.09 5.45
N ILE A 59 -9.96 12.05 4.11
CA ILE A 59 -8.78 11.58 3.37
C ILE A 59 -7.84 12.71 3.05
N ARG A 60 -8.33 13.91 2.67
CA ARG A 60 -7.47 15.05 2.32
C ARG A 60 -6.39 15.34 3.38
N PRO A 61 -6.68 15.34 4.70
CA PRO A 61 -5.65 15.60 5.73
C PRO A 61 -4.57 14.51 5.86
N LEU A 62 -4.75 13.36 5.22
CA LEU A 62 -3.81 12.23 5.20
C LEU A 62 -2.90 12.27 3.97
N LEU A 63 -3.12 13.20 3.04
CA LEU A 63 -2.37 13.32 1.79
C LEU A 63 -1.40 14.51 1.83
N TYR A 64 -0.23 14.37 1.21
CA TYR A 64 0.64 15.50 0.94
C TYR A 64 -0.05 16.46 -0.03
N ASN A 65 0.01 17.76 0.29
CA ASN A 65 -0.47 18.84 -0.56
C ASN A 65 -1.92 18.59 -1.05
N ASP A 66 -2.80 18.20 -0.12
CA ASP A 66 -4.23 17.95 -0.36
C ASP A 66 -4.54 16.92 -1.47
N GLY A 67 -3.58 16.02 -1.77
CA GLY A 67 -3.71 15.00 -2.81
C GLY A 67 -2.83 15.23 -4.03
N GLU A 68 -2.13 16.37 -4.10
CA GLU A 68 -1.17 16.63 -5.18
C GLU A 68 0.12 15.83 -5.04
N GLY A 69 0.37 15.28 -3.85
CA GLY A 69 1.51 14.47 -3.50
C GLY A 69 2.81 15.25 -3.40
N LYS A 70 3.91 14.54 -3.19
CA LYS A 70 5.23 15.13 -2.96
C LYS A 70 6.34 14.19 -3.43
N MET A 71 7.40 14.76 -4.00
CA MET A 71 8.66 14.05 -4.22
C MET A 71 9.40 13.91 -2.89
N ILE A 72 9.49 12.69 -2.37
CA ILE A 72 10.17 12.38 -1.12
C ILE A 72 11.54 11.75 -1.44
N PRO A 73 12.62 12.17 -0.75
CA PRO A 73 13.91 11.52 -0.88
C PRO A 73 13.82 10.03 -0.53
N ILE A 74 14.33 9.16 -1.41
CA ILE A 74 14.17 7.70 -1.25
C ILE A 74 14.85 7.20 0.03
N GLU A 75 15.88 7.89 0.52
CA GLU A 75 16.60 7.49 1.73
C GLU A 75 15.68 7.45 2.96
N LYS A 76 14.63 8.29 3.00
CA LYS A 76 13.64 8.24 4.10
C LYS A 76 12.85 6.94 4.10
N VAL A 77 12.52 6.44 2.90
CA VAL A 77 11.77 5.21 2.71
C VAL A 77 12.66 4.01 3.01
N ILE A 78 13.89 4.01 2.48
CA ILE A 78 14.90 2.97 2.73
C ILE A 78 15.25 2.91 4.22
N ALA A 79 15.43 4.04 4.90
CA ALA A 79 15.74 4.05 6.33
C ALA A 79 14.63 3.44 7.19
N GLN A 80 13.36 3.66 6.83
CA GLN A 80 12.24 3.03 7.52
C GLN A 80 12.27 1.51 7.33
N ARG A 81 12.43 1.04 6.09
CA ARG A 81 12.55 -0.39 5.75
C ARG A 81 13.73 -1.05 6.46
N HIS A 82 14.89 -0.40 6.44
CA HIS A 82 16.09 -0.89 7.11
C HIS A 82 15.86 -1.05 8.61
N LYS A 83 15.28 -0.04 9.25
CA LYS A 83 14.99 -0.07 10.69
C LYS A 83 14.01 -1.19 11.04
N GLU A 84 12.99 -1.43 10.23
CA GLU A 84 12.06 -2.54 10.42
C GLU A 84 12.77 -3.90 10.30
N ARG A 85 13.66 -4.04 9.32
CA ARG A 85 14.37 -5.29 9.03
C ARG A 85 15.50 -5.62 10.02
N THR A 86 16.25 -4.62 10.49
CA THR A 86 17.48 -4.84 11.28
C THR A 86 17.39 -4.31 12.71
N GLY A 87 16.39 -3.48 13.03
CA GLY A 87 16.30 -2.73 14.27
C GLY A 87 17.23 -1.51 14.36
N ASN A 88 18.15 -1.35 13.40
CA ASN A 88 19.18 -0.31 13.44
C ASN A 88 18.78 0.93 12.62
N LEU A 89 19.39 2.06 12.94
CA LEU A 89 19.26 3.27 12.11
C LEU A 89 20.14 3.14 10.87
N PHE A 90 19.58 3.54 9.72
CA PHE A 90 20.33 3.68 8.48
C PHE A 90 20.65 5.16 8.26
N VAL A 91 21.93 5.55 8.42
CA VAL A 91 22.39 6.93 8.25
C VAL A 91 23.14 7.03 6.93
N MET A 92 22.66 7.86 6.01
CA MET A 92 23.22 7.99 4.66
C MET A 92 23.39 9.45 4.21
N GLN A 93 24.31 9.66 3.27
CA GLN A 93 24.38 10.87 2.45
C GLN A 93 23.48 10.70 1.21
N GLY A 94 22.78 11.77 0.82
CA GLY A 94 21.69 11.69 -0.15
C GLY A 94 22.13 11.29 -1.55
N SER A 95 21.46 10.30 -2.14
CA SER A 95 21.68 9.86 -3.54
C SER A 95 21.00 10.78 -4.54
N GLY A 96 20.19 11.75 -4.07
CA GLY A 96 19.42 12.67 -4.89
C GLY A 96 18.17 12.04 -5.50
N LEU A 97 18.00 10.72 -5.37
CA LEU A 97 16.84 9.97 -5.84
C LEU A 97 15.60 10.35 -5.02
N LYS A 98 14.50 10.57 -5.73
CA LYS A 98 13.22 10.91 -5.13
C LYS A 98 12.13 10.03 -5.70
N LYS A 99 11.19 9.64 -4.85
CA LYS A 99 9.99 8.90 -5.23
C LYS A 99 8.76 9.77 -4.99
N PHE A 100 7.83 9.73 -5.92
CA PHE A 100 6.54 10.39 -5.75
C PHE A 100 5.70 9.63 -4.72
N VAL A 101 5.11 10.36 -3.79
CA VAL A 101 4.25 9.81 -2.73
C VAL A 101 3.05 10.73 -2.56
N CYS A 102 1.82 10.19 -2.62
CA CYS A 102 0.62 10.99 -2.40
C CYS A 102 0.23 10.97 -0.91
N TRP A 103 0.15 9.79 -0.31
CA TRP A 103 -0.23 9.63 1.09
C TRP A 103 0.93 9.87 2.06
N HIS A 104 0.68 10.63 3.13
CA HIS A 104 1.67 10.91 4.17
C HIS A 104 2.32 9.65 4.75
N LEU A 105 3.65 9.56 4.74
CA LEU A 105 4.37 8.36 5.21
C LEU A 105 4.03 7.97 6.66
N ASN A 106 3.74 8.96 7.51
CA ASN A 106 3.40 8.79 8.92
C ASN A 106 1.88 8.70 9.20
N ARG A 107 1.04 8.65 8.17
CA ARG A 107 -0.42 8.54 8.28
C ARG A 107 -0.98 7.26 7.64
N ARG A 108 -0.15 6.23 7.51
CA ARG A 108 -0.49 4.95 6.88
C ARG A 108 -0.94 3.90 7.89
N GLY A 109 -1.39 2.76 7.40
CA GLY A 109 -1.71 1.59 8.22
C GLY A 109 -0.46 0.99 8.87
N ALA A 110 -0.65 -0.05 9.67
CA ALA A 110 0.39 -0.70 10.44
C ALA A 110 1.51 -1.29 9.59
N VAL A 111 1.22 -1.67 8.35
CA VAL A 111 2.19 -2.20 7.38
C VAL A 111 2.43 -1.21 6.23
N GLY A 112 2.09 0.07 6.42
CA GLY A 112 2.33 1.12 5.44
C GLY A 112 1.32 1.16 4.29
N GLU A 113 0.19 0.48 4.42
CA GLU A 113 -0.90 0.51 3.47
C GLU A 113 -1.70 1.82 3.51
N THR A 114 -2.42 2.12 2.43
CA THR A 114 -3.36 3.25 2.35
C THR A 114 -4.78 2.71 2.42
N LEU A 115 -5.77 3.60 2.54
CA LEU A 115 -7.17 3.17 2.49
C LEU A 115 -7.52 2.52 1.14
N LEU A 116 -6.87 2.91 0.04
CA LEU A 116 -7.08 2.26 -1.25
C LEU A 116 -6.70 0.78 -1.19
N HIS A 117 -5.54 0.43 -0.62
CA HIS A 117 -5.13 -0.96 -0.42
C HIS A 117 -6.12 -1.75 0.44
N VAL A 118 -6.64 -1.13 1.52
CA VAL A 118 -7.62 -1.77 2.40
C VAL A 118 -8.88 -2.20 1.65
N CYS A 119 -9.27 -1.48 0.58
CA CYS A 119 -10.42 -1.87 -0.23
C CYS A 119 -10.26 -3.26 -0.88
N PHE A 120 -9.02 -3.69 -1.16
CA PHE A 120 -8.73 -4.94 -1.86
C PHE A 120 -8.52 -6.14 -0.91
N LEU A 121 -8.35 -5.92 0.40
CA LEU A 121 -7.96 -6.98 1.35
C LEU A 121 -9.00 -8.10 1.54
N SER A 122 -10.28 -7.82 1.31
CA SER A 122 -11.38 -8.77 1.54
C SER A 122 -12.09 -9.17 0.25
N GLY A 123 -11.36 -9.31 -0.86
CA GLY A 123 -11.93 -9.72 -2.14
C GLY A 123 -12.76 -8.63 -2.84
N LEU A 124 -12.54 -7.36 -2.47
CA LEU A 124 -13.14 -6.17 -3.11
C LEU A 124 -14.67 -6.27 -3.31
N PRO A 125 -15.46 -6.46 -2.24
CA PRO A 125 -16.93 -6.48 -2.35
C PRO A 125 -17.48 -5.15 -2.89
N ASP A 126 -18.68 -5.15 -3.47
CA ASP A 126 -19.24 -4.02 -4.23
C ASP A 126 -19.13 -2.65 -3.53
N HIS A 127 -19.37 -2.58 -2.22
CA HIS A 127 -19.25 -1.32 -1.48
C HIS A 127 -17.79 -0.86 -1.34
N MET A 128 -16.84 -1.78 -1.20
CA MET A 128 -15.41 -1.45 -1.19
C MET A 128 -14.91 -1.13 -2.60
N LYS A 129 -15.43 -1.80 -3.63
CA LYS A 129 -15.18 -1.44 -5.03
C LYS A 129 -15.65 0.00 -5.29
N LEU A 130 -16.89 0.34 -4.92
CA LEU A 130 -17.40 1.71 -5.01
C LEU A 130 -16.50 2.69 -4.26
N LEU A 131 -16.11 2.38 -3.02
CA LEU A 131 -15.20 3.22 -2.25
C LEU A 131 -13.87 3.44 -2.96
N ALA A 132 -13.23 2.39 -3.50
CA ALA A 132 -11.99 2.49 -4.27
C ALA A 132 -12.15 3.41 -5.49
N HIS A 133 -13.25 3.26 -6.24
CA HIS A 133 -13.57 4.11 -7.38
C HIS A 133 -13.73 5.59 -6.97
N ARG A 134 -14.44 5.87 -5.87
CA ARG A 134 -14.64 7.25 -5.38
C ARG A 134 -13.36 7.85 -4.81
N LEU A 135 -12.52 7.08 -4.13
CA LEU A 135 -11.22 7.54 -3.64
C LEU A 135 -10.31 8.00 -4.78
N VAL A 136 -10.19 7.19 -5.84
CA VAL A 136 -9.39 7.55 -7.03
C VAL A 136 -10.02 8.71 -7.79
N HIS A 137 -11.35 8.83 -7.82
CA HIS A 137 -12.02 9.97 -8.45
C HIS A 137 -11.66 11.31 -7.78
N HIS A 138 -11.65 11.38 -6.45
CA HIS A 138 -11.31 12.62 -5.72
C HIS A 138 -9.81 12.86 -5.60
N PHE A 139 -9.01 11.80 -5.51
CA PHE A 139 -7.57 11.87 -5.28
C PHE A 139 -6.82 10.94 -6.23
N PRO A 140 -6.76 11.24 -7.54
CA PRO A 140 -6.28 10.31 -8.56
C PRO A 140 -4.84 9.83 -8.33
N LYS A 141 -3.99 10.67 -7.75
CA LYS A 141 -2.56 10.35 -7.53
C LYS A 141 -2.31 9.28 -6.45
N ILE A 142 -3.30 8.94 -5.62
CA ILE A 142 -3.14 7.85 -4.63
C ILE A 142 -3.04 6.47 -5.29
N ILE A 143 -3.42 6.36 -6.58
CA ILE A 143 -3.44 5.09 -7.31
C ILE A 143 -2.06 4.42 -7.38
N ASN A 144 -1.00 5.23 -7.31
CA ASN A 144 0.40 4.81 -7.35
C ASN A 144 1.09 4.87 -5.98
N ASP A 145 0.34 5.09 -4.89
CA ASP A 145 0.88 4.81 -3.56
C ASP A 145 1.10 3.30 -3.38
N PHE A 146 2.09 2.96 -2.55
CA PHE A 146 2.60 1.60 -2.39
C PHE A 146 2.75 1.25 -0.89
N TYR A 147 2.80 -0.03 -0.55
CA TYR A 147 3.11 -0.50 0.81
C TYR A 147 4.52 -0.08 1.24
N LEU A 148 4.66 0.39 2.47
CA LEU A 148 5.95 0.87 3.01
C LEU A 148 6.73 -0.15 3.83
N CYS A 149 6.08 -1.16 4.41
CA CYS A 149 6.78 -2.12 5.26
C CYS A 149 7.79 -2.95 4.47
N ASP A 150 8.82 -3.47 5.15
CA ASP A 150 9.83 -4.32 4.51
C ASP A 150 9.22 -5.58 3.87
N GLU A 151 8.17 -6.13 4.46
CA GLU A 151 7.55 -7.37 4.01
C GLU A 151 6.87 -7.20 2.64
N TYR A 152 6.07 -6.14 2.47
CA TYR A 152 5.24 -5.90 1.28
C TYR A 152 5.70 -4.72 0.41
N TYR A 153 6.92 -4.23 0.65
CA TYR A 153 7.43 -3.01 0.04
C TYR A 153 7.19 -2.94 -1.48
N GLY A 154 6.54 -1.86 -1.92
CA GLY A 154 6.33 -1.57 -3.34
C GLY A 154 5.06 -2.18 -3.95
N GLU A 155 4.30 -2.98 -3.20
CA GLU A 155 2.99 -3.46 -3.65
C GLU A 155 2.00 -2.28 -3.79
N THR A 156 1.28 -2.24 -4.91
CA THR A 156 0.31 -1.19 -5.26
C THR A 156 -1.08 -1.78 -5.49
N ALA A 157 -2.11 -0.93 -5.59
CA ALA A 157 -3.46 -1.38 -5.96
C ALA A 157 -3.51 -2.15 -7.29
N LEU A 158 -2.62 -1.85 -8.25
CA LEU A 158 -2.55 -2.59 -9.52
C LEU A 158 -2.08 -4.03 -9.31
N HIS A 159 -1.07 -4.26 -8.47
CA HIS A 159 -0.65 -5.61 -8.11
C HIS A 159 -1.81 -6.40 -7.47
N MET A 160 -2.49 -5.79 -6.50
CA MET A 160 -3.62 -6.42 -5.81
C MET A 160 -4.79 -6.73 -6.77
N GLY A 161 -5.11 -5.82 -7.70
CA GLY A 161 -6.15 -6.03 -8.71
C GLY A 161 -5.83 -7.15 -9.71
N ILE A 162 -4.55 -7.34 -10.05
CA ILE A 162 -4.10 -8.48 -10.88
C ILE A 162 -4.24 -9.79 -10.09
N VAL A 163 -3.79 -9.80 -8.84
CA VAL A 163 -3.89 -10.98 -7.95
C VAL A 163 -5.33 -11.38 -7.70
N SER A 164 -6.27 -10.43 -7.64
CA SER A 164 -7.69 -10.71 -7.46
C SER A 164 -8.38 -11.22 -8.73
N GLU A 165 -7.68 -11.34 -9.86
CA GLU A 165 -8.21 -11.80 -11.16
C GLU A 165 -9.44 -10.99 -11.66
N ASP A 166 -9.61 -9.76 -11.18
CA ASP A 166 -10.71 -8.88 -11.60
C ASP A 166 -10.23 -7.99 -12.77
N ALA A 167 -10.49 -8.46 -14.00
CA ALA A 167 -10.11 -7.73 -15.21
C ALA A 167 -10.79 -6.34 -15.32
N GLU A 168 -11.92 -6.12 -14.65
CA GLU A 168 -12.60 -4.84 -14.61
C GLU A 168 -11.87 -3.84 -13.73
N ILE A 169 -11.48 -4.25 -12.52
CA ILE A 169 -10.71 -3.35 -11.64
C ILE A 169 -9.33 -3.05 -12.22
N VAL A 170 -8.66 -4.03 -12.82
CA VAL A 170 -7.37 -3.81 -13.51
C VAL A 170 -7.53 -2.77 -14.62
N ARG A 171 -8.56 -2.91 -15.45
CA ARG A 171 -8.87 -1.93 -16.51
C ARG A 171 -9.18 -0.55 -15.93
N PHE A 172 -9.93 -0.48 -14.84
CA PHE A 172 -10.19 0.79 -14.15
C PHE A 172 -8.89 1.44 -13.67
N LEU A 173 -8.02 0.67 -13.01
CA LEU A 173 -6.76 1.18 -12.48
C LEU A 173 -5.84 1.71 -13.59
N LEU A 174 -5.68 0.94 -14.67
CA LEU A 174 -4.88 1.35 -15.83
C LEU A 174 -5.43 2.62 -16.49
N LYS A 175 -6.75 2.71 -16.67
CA LYS A 175 -7.39 3.92 -17.23
C LYS A 175 -7.20 5.17 -16.38
N ASN A 176 -6.97 5.00 -15.08
CA ASN A 176 -6.76 6.11 -14.13
C ASN A 176 -5.27 6.36 -13.83
N GLY A 177 -4.35 5.80 -14.63
CA GLY A 177 -2.93 6.13 -14.56
C GLY A 177 -2.13 5.28 -13.56
N ALA A 178 -2.58 4.08 -13.25
CA ALA A 178 -1.75 3.11 -12.55
C ALA A 178 -0.49 2.79 -13.36
N ASP A 179 0.67 2.93 -12.74
CA ASP A 179 1.98 2.74 -13.38
C ASP A 179 2.35 1.25 -13.44
N VAL A 180 2.40 0.73 -14.67
CA VAL A 180 2.74 -0.66 -14.97
C VAL A 180 4.21 -1.00 -14.71
N SER A 181 5.07 0.01 -14.50
CA SER A 181 6.49 -0.17 -14.21
C SER A 181 6.81 -0.23 -12.72
N GLN A 182 5.82 0.02 -11.84
CA GLN A 182 6.02 -0.10 -10.39
C GLN A 182 6.40 -1.54 -10.03
N ARG A 183 7.46 -1.66 -9.23
CA ARG A 183 7.99 -2.95 -8.79
C ARG A 183 7.66 -3.14 -7.33
N THR A 184 7.19 -4.34 -6.99
CA THR A 184 7.19 -4.82 -5.62
C THR A 184 8.49 -5.59 -5.33
N CYS A 185 9.16 -5.27 -4.23
CA CYS A 185 10.45 -5.86 -3.85
C CYS A 185 10.60 -6.08 -2.34
N GLY A 186 9.46 -6.18 -1.65
CA GLY A 186 9.41 -6.59 -0.25
C GLY A 186 9.94 -8.01 -0.01
N ASN A 187 10.18 -8.33 1.24
CA ASN A 187 10.64 -9.64 1.69
C ASN A 187 9.75 -10.78 1.16
N PHE A 188 8.43 -10.58 1.20
CA PHE A 188 7.45 -11.57 0.77
C PHE A 188 7.65 -11.98 -0.70
N PHE A 189 8.07 -11.04 -1.54
CA PHE A 189 8.27 -11.22 -2.98
C PHE A 189 9.70 -11.67 -3.33
N THR A 190 10.57 -11.85 -2.34
CA THR A 190 11.95 -12.32 -2.54
C THR A 190 12.01 -13.85 -2.49
N CYS A 191 12.81 -14.48 -3.36
CA CYS A 191 13.06 -15.92 -3.31
C CYS A 191 13.60 -16.35 -1.94
N ASP A 192 13.08 -17.46 -1.40
CA ASP A 192 13.35 -17.89 -0.02
C ASP A 192 14.84 -18.04 0.29
N ASP A 193 15.62 -18.57 -0.66
CA ASP A 193 17.06 -18.78 -0.55
C ASP A 193 17.89 -17.49 -0.63
N GLN A 194 17.29 -16.40 -1.11
CA GLN A 194 17.92 -15.08 -1.22
C GLN A 194 17.51 -14.11 -0.11
N LYS A 195 16.43 -14.38 0.64
CA LYS A 195 15.90 -13.47 1.70
C LYS A 195 16.96 -13.03 2.71
N GLY A 196 17.82 -13.95 3.15
CA GLY A 196 18.89 -13.67 4.10
C GLY A 196 19.99 -12.73 3.58
N SER A 197 20.08 -12.55 2.26
CA SER A 197 21.10 -11.70 1.61
C SER A 197 20.66 -10.26 1.34
N ARG A 198 19.40 -9.93 1.66
CA ARG A 198 18.81 -8.60 1.40
C ARG A 198 19.61 -7.50 2.09
N THR A 199 20.14 -6.56 1.31
CA THR A 199 20.84 -5.37 1.81
C THR A 199 20.34 -4.10 1.12
N ASP A 200 20.41 -2.97 1.81
CA ASP A 200 19.98 -1.68 1.26
C ASP A 200 21.14 -1.03 0.50
N SER A 201 20.80 -0.22 -0.50
CA SER A 201 21.75 0.59 -1.28
C SER A 201 21.22 2.02 -1.37
N PRO A 202 22.08 3.05 -1.25
CA PRO A 202 21.64 4.43 -1.42
C PRO A 202 21.29 4.75 -2.88
N ASP A 203 21.86 4.02 -3.84
CA ASP A 203 21.80 4.32 -5.27
C ASP A 203 20.60 3.69 -5.98
N GLN A 204 19.79 2.91 -5.26
CA GLN A 204 18.59 2.27 -5.82
C GLN A 204 17.54 1.97 -4.74
N GLU A 205 16.28 1.92 -5.16
CA GLU A 205 15.15 1.61 -4.28
C GLU A 205 15.07 0.12 -3.89
N ALA A 206 15.39 -0.76 -4.85
CA ALA A 206 15.34 -2.20 -4.65
C ALA A 206 16.45 -2.67 -3.70
N VAL A 207 16.17 -3.72 -2.92
CA VAL A 207 17.21 -4.40 -2.14
C VAL A 207 18.21 -5.07 -3.07
N LEU A 208 19.48 -5.04 -2.65
CA LEU A 208 20.52 -5.87 -3.24
C LEU A 208 20.36 -7.31 -2.76
N LEU A 209 20.47 -8.25 -3.69
CA LEU A 209 20.38 -9.69 -3.44
C LEU A 209 21.70 -10.36 -3.84
N SER A 210 22.04 -11.46 -3.15
CA SER A 210 23.13 -12.34 -3.56
C SER A 210 22.82 -12.94 -4.93
N ARG A 211 23.85 -12.97 -5.80
CA ARG A 211 23.79 -13.72 -7.07
C ARG A 211 23.87 -15.24 -6.88
N HIS A 212 24.31 -15.69 -5.72
CA HIS A 212 24.34 -17.11 -5.38
C HIS A 212 22.96 -17.53 -4.89
N THR A 213 22.33 -18.42 -5.66
CA THR A 213 21.05 -19.06 -5.35
C THR A 213 21.26 -20.57 -5.24
N ASN A 214 20.47 -21.24 -4.41
CA ASN A 214 20.42 -22.71 -4.34
C ASN A 214 19.28 -23.30 -5.18
N TYR A 215 18.60 -22.47 -6.00
CA TYR A 215 17.53 -22.91 -6.90
C TYR A 215 18.10 -23.83 -7.99
N THR A 216 17.60 -25.06 -8.06
CA THR A 216 18.10 -26.10 -8.97
C THR A 216 17.40 -26.15 -10.33
N GLY A 217 16.32 -25.39 -10.52
CA GLY A 217 15.40 -25.51 -11.67
C GLY A 217 14.19 -26.36 -11.35
#